data_AF-N0BCH0-F1
#
_entry.id   AF-N0BCH0-F1
#
_cell.length_a   1.000
_cell.length_b   1.000
_cell.length_c   1.000
_cell.angle_alpha   90.00
_cell.angle_beta   90.00
_cell.angle_gamma   90.00
#
_symmetry.space_group_name_H-M   'P 1'
#
loop_
_entity.id
_entity.type
_entity.pdbx_description
1 polymer ?
#
loop_
_entity_poly.entity_id
_entity_poly.type
_entity_poly.pdbx_seq_one_letter_code
_entity_poly.pdbx_strand_id
1 'polypeptide(L)'
;MQFYEFAKRYYYRSGVDSASQSGERSVTAAKLLIRKRMLQTQGKVRPICFVQAVVDPTVQAALEVHFATETLFRRAAYSQNWPEGTIKIPAPLAPSLAAFLKNDACPEITVKTLLAGQSYQAANAWEMMSFELIAKVAFDNLLELTRTVGQLDRDIYYVGSASGADLSAFEADAAAEAPVAQSSDAAA
;
A
#
# COMPACT_ATOMS: atom_id res chain seq x y z
N MET A 1 30.96 -5.16 -7.42
CA MET A 1 30.44 -6.42 -6.84
C MET A 1 29.59 -6.24 -5.58
N GLN A 2 29.75 -5.18 -4.77
CA GLN A 2 28.99 -5.03 -3.50
C GLN A 2 27.48 -4.72 -3.65
N PHE A 3 27.04 -4.12 -4.76
CA PHE A 3 25.63 -3.76 -4.99
C PHE A 3 24.70 -4.97 -5.18
N TYR A 4 25.19 -6.02 -5.86
CA TYR A 4 24.40 -7.23 -6.14
C TYR A 4 24.08 -8.02 -4.86
N GLU A 5 25.04 -8.05 -3.92
CA GLU A 5 24.87 -8.70 -2.62
C GLU A 5 23.94 -7.91 -1.68
N PHE A 6 23.97 -6.57 -1.72
CA PHE A 6 23.03 -5.75 -0.98
C PHE A 6 21.57 -5.96 -1.45
N ALA A 7 21.36 -6.01 -2.77
CA ALA A 7 20.05 -6.28 -3.34
C ALA A 7 19.54 -7.69 -2.96
N LYS A 8 20.38 -8.73 -3.08
CA LYS A 8 20.00 -10.09 -2.64
C LYS A 8 19.54 -10.13 -1.18
N ARG A 9 20.26 -9.46 -0.28
CA ARG A 9 20.00 -9.51 1.17
C ARG A 9 18.71 -8.80 1.60
N TYR A 10 18.31 -7.74 0.87
CA TYR A 10 17.07 -7.01 1.16
C TYR A 10 15.81 -7.61 0.50
N TYR A 11 15.93 -8.24 -0.67
CA TYR A 11 14.76 -8.73 -1.42
C TYR A 11 14.36 -10.18 -1.09
N TYR A 12 15.25 -11.02 -0.55
CA TYR A 12 14.92 -12.42 -0.23
C TYR A 12 14.36 -12.63 1.18
N ARG A 13 14.47 -11.66 2.09
CA ARG A 13 14.04 -11.82 3.50
C ARG A 13 12.57 -11.49 3.75
N SER A 14 11.81 -11.05 2.74
CA SER A 14 10.39 -10.70 2.88
C SER A 14 9.43 -11.71 2.26
N GLY A 15 9.88 -12.92 1.90
CA GLY A 15 9.11 -13.85 1.05
C GLY A 15 8.95 -15.27 1.57
N VAL A 16 9.49 -15.62 2.74
CA VAL A 16 9.39 -16.99 3.27
C VAL A 16 9.22 -16.88 4.77
N ASP A 17 8.01 -17.13 5.26
CA ASP A 17 7.69 -17.81 6.53
C ASP A 17 6.25 -17.50 6.96
N SER A 18 5.29 -18.23 6.38
CA SER A 18 4.06 -18.67 7.07
C SER A 18 3.23 -19.57 6.14
N ALA A 19 3.70 -20.81 5.97
CA ALA A 19 2.86 -21.90 5.48
C ALA A 19 2.56 -22.83 6.66
N SER A 20 1.40 -22.66 7.28
CA SER A 20 0.77 -23.70 8.11
C SER A 20 -0.75 -23.70 7.88
N GLN A 21 -1.18 -24.78 7.19
CA GLN A 21 -2.45 -25.52 7.26
C GLN A 21 -3.77 -24.78 7.54
N SER A 22 -4.72 -24.81 6.59
CA SER A 22 -5.86 -25.77 6.60
C SER A 22 -6.92 -25.42 5.55
N GLY A 23 -7.24 -26.35 4.65
CA GLY A 23 -8.61 -26.70 4.22
C GLY A 23 -9.63 -25.68 3.68
N GLU A 24 -9.28 -24.43 3.35
CA GLU A 24 -10.19 -23.48 2.70
C GLU A 24 -10.00 -23.49 1.18
N ARG A 25 -11.07 -23.34 0.39
CA ARG A 25 -10.96 -23.04 -1.05
C ARG A 25 -9.96 -21.89 -1.17
N SER A 26 -8.78 -22.18 -1.69
CA SER A 26 -7.71 -21.20 -1.85
C SER A 26 -8.21 -20.12 -2.81
N VAL A 27 -8.85 -19.08 -2.28
CA VAL A 27 -8.95 -17.78 -2.93
C VAL A 27 -7.51 -17.39 -3.17
N THR A 28 -7.02 -17.59 -4.39
CA THR A 28 -5.65 -17.28 -4.72
C THR A 28 -5.45 -15.80 -4.45
N ALA A 29 -4.80 -15.49 -3.32
CA ALA A 29 -4.54 -14.13 -2.92
C ALA A 29 -3.87 -13.40 -4.09
N ALA A 30 -4.35 -12.19 -4.39
CA ALA A 30 -3.78 -11.37 -5.45
C ALA A 30 -2.25 -11.26 -5.27
N LYS A 31 -1.52 -11.27 -6.40
CA LYS A 31 -0.05 -11.24 -6.43
C LYS A 31 0.43 -10.15 -7.36
N LEU A 32 1.58 -9.57 -7.05
CA LEU A 32 2.31 -8.67 -7.93
C LEU A 32 3.51 -9.41 -8.53
N LEU A 33 3.48 -9.67 -9.83
CA LEU A 33 4.63 -10.15 -10.59
C LEU A 33 5.58 -8.97 -10.84
N ILE A 34 6.84 -9.10 -10.44
CA ILE A 34 7.89 -8.11 -10.69
C ILE A 34 9.04 -8.80 -11.44
N ARG A 35 9.39 -8.31 -12.62
CA ARG A 35 10.51 -8.82 -13.44
C ARG A 35 11.48 -7.69 -13.74
N LYS A 36 12.74 -7.86 -13.34
CA LYS A 36 13.83 -6.91 -13.58
C LYS A 36 14.86 -7.51 -14.52
N ARG A 37 15.33 -6.75 -15.50
CA ARG A 37 16.35 -7.21 -16.47
C ARG A 37 17.25 -6.03 -16.87
N MET A 38 18.39 -6.35 -17.47
CA MET A 38 19.17 -5.37 -18.25
C MET A 38 18.79 -5.57 -19.72
N LEU A 39 18.42 -4.49 -20.42
CA LEU A 39 18.03 -4.53 -21.82
C LEU A 39 18.97 -3.65 -22.65
N GLN A 40 19.47 -4.18 -23.76
CA GLN A 40 20.23 -3.39 -24.74
C GLN A 40 19.24 -2.61 -25.62
N THR A 41 19.19 -1.28 -25.49
CA THR A 41 18.35 -0.41 -26.32
C THR A 41 19.14 0.78 -26.85
N GLN A 42 19.02 1.06 -28.15
CA GLN A 42 19.69 2.21 -28.80
C GLN A 42 21.20 2.33 -28.49
N GLY A 43 21.90 1.19 -28.48
CA GLY A 43 23.34 1.13 -28.19
C GLY A 43 23.73 1.30 -26.71
N LYS A 44 22.77 1.42 -25.78
CA LYS A 44 23.01 1.52 -24.34
C LYS A 44 22.34 0.37 -23.58
N VAL A 45 23.00 -0.17 -22.56
CA VAL A 45 22.38 -1.12 -21.62
C VAL A 45 21.56 -0.31 -20.61
N ARG A 46 20.26 -0.58 -20.50
CA ARG A 46 19.36 0.08 -19.53
C ARG A 46 18.66 -0.94 -18.62
N PRO A 47 18.54 -0.65 -17.31
CA PRO A 47 17.70 -1.45 -16.42
C PRO A 47 16.22 -1.29 -16.78
N ILE A 48 15.49 -2.40 -16.83
CA ILE A 48 14.05 -2.43 -17.09
C ILE A 48 13.33 -3.16 -15.95
N CYS A 49 12.19 -2.63 -15.54
CA CYS A 49 11.29 -3.26 -14.58
C CYS A 49 9.90 -3.41 -15.20
N PHE A 50 9.40 -4.64 -15.18
CA PHE A 50 8.04 -4.98 -15.57
C PHE A 50 7.26 -5.39 -14.32
N VAL A 51 6.06 -4.86 -14.17
CA VAL A 51 5.14 -5.20 -13.08
C VAL A 51 3.79 -5.61 -13.63
N GLN A 52 3.13 -6.58 -13.01
CA GLN A 52 1.77 -7.00 -13.38
C GLN A 52 1.05 -7.57 -12.16
N ALA A 53 -0.17 -7.10 -11.90
CA ALA A 53 -1.06 -7.71 -10.91
C ALA A 53 -1.72 -8.97 -11.49
N VAL A 54 -1.74 -10.03 -10.69
CA VAL A 54 -2.45 -11.28 -10.97
C VAL A 54 -3.49 -11.45 -9.88
N VAL A 55 -4.76 -11.44 -10.26
CA VAL A 55 -5.91 -11.55 -9.35
C VAL A 55 -6.80 -12.72 -9.80
N ASP A 56 -7.80 -13.07 -8.99
CA ASP A 56 -8.82 -14.04 -9.39
C ASP A 56 -9.53 -13.58 -10.69
N PRO A 57 -9.77 -14.46 -11.67
CA PRO A 57 -10.41 -14.07 -12.94
C PRO A 57 -11.76 -13.36 -12.78
N THR A 58 -12.54 -13.72 -11.76
CA THR A 58 -13.85 -13.11 -11.48
C THR A 58 -13.66 -11.66 -11.03
N VAL A 59 -12.69 -11.42 -10.15
CA VAL A 59 -12.33 -10.09 -9.66
C VAL A 59 -11.71 -9.27 -10.80
N GLN A 60 -10.87 -9.89 -11.62
CA GLN A 60 -10.25 -9.23 -12.77
C GLN A 60 -11.32 -8.69 -13.73
N ALA A 61 -12.32 -9.49 -14.07
CA ALA A 61 -13.40 -9.06 -14.96
C ALA A 61 -14.18 -7.87 -14.38
N ALA A 62 -14.52 -7.89 -13.09
CA ALA A 62 -15.19 -6.77 -12.42
C ALA A 62 -14.34 -5.49 -12.43
N LEU A 63 -13.04 -5.62 -12.13
CA LEU A 63 -12.10 -4.51 -12.17
C LEU A 63 -11.95 -3.92 -13.58
N GLU A 64 -11.86 -4.75 -14.60
CA GLU A 64 -11.71 -4.32 -15.99
C GLU A 64 -12.97 -3.62 -16.53
N VAL A 65 -14.16 -4.08 -16.13
CA VAL A 65 -15.43 -3.49 -16.58
C VAL A 65 -15.73 -2.18 -15.87
N HIS A 66 -15.54 -2.11 -14.55
CA HIS A 66 -16.04 -1.00 -13.75
C HIS A 66 -14.97 -0.02 -13.27
N PHE A 67 -13.71 -0.46 -13.16
CA PHE A 67 -12.66 0.29 -12.46
C PHE A 67 -11.36 0.43 -13.27
N ALA A 68 -11.35 0.10 -14.57
CA ALA A 68 -10.13 0.08 -15.38
C ALA A 68 -9.35 1.41 -15.37
N THR A 69 -10.04 2.54 -15.30
CA THR A 69 -9.46 3.88 -15.29
C THR A 69 -9.08 4.38 -13.90
N GLU A 70 -9.39 3.63 -12.84
CA GLU A 70 -9.13 4.04 -11.47
C GLU A 70 -7.63 4.19 -11.24
N THR A 71 -7.23 5.32 -10.69
CA THR A 71 -5.82 5.66 -10.51
C THR A 71 -5.32 5.06 -9.20
N LEU A 72 -4.45 4.06 -9.29
CA LEU A 72 -3.84 3.39 -8.14
C LEU A 72 -2.60 4.13 -7.64
N PHE A 73 -1.92 4.85 -8.52
CA PHE A 73 -0.81 5.72 -8.17
C PHE A 73 -0.77 6.94 -9.10
N ARG A 74 -0.81 8.12 -8.50
CA ARG A 74 -0.68 9.41 -9.20
C ARG A 74 0.53 10.18 -8.69
N ARG A 75 1.48 10.46 -9.58
CA ARG A 75 2.73 11.17 -9.25
C ARG A 75 2.49 12.50 -8.53
N ALA A 76 1.53 13.31 -8.99
CA ALA A 76 1.22 14.62 -8.43
C ALA A 76 0.78 14.58 -6.95
N ALA A 77 0.21 13.47 -6.50
CA ALA A 77 -0.18 13.29 -5.10
C ALA A 77 1.03 13.15 -4.15
N TYR A 78 2.22 12.85 -4.70
CA TYR A 78 3.41 12.52 -3.93
C TYR A 78 4.64 13.36 -4.30
N SER A 79 4.52 14.30 -5.24
CA SER A 79 5.64 15.08 -5.76
C SER A 79 6.19 16.11 -4.78
N GLN A 80 5.36 16.54 -3.81
CA GLN A 80 5.73 17.49 -2.78
C GLN A 80 6.20 16.80 -1.50
N ASN A 81 5.38 15.92 -0.92
CA ASN A 81 5.73 15.12 0.26
C ASN A 81 5.01 13.77 0.22
N TRP A 82 5.67 12.74 0.75
CA TRP A 82 5.01 11.46 1.04
C TRP A 82 4.25 11.61 2.35
N PRO A 83 2.98 11.19 2.45
CA PRO A 83 2.27 11.25 3.72
C PRO A 83 2.97 10.39 4.76
N GLU A 84 3.06 10.92 5.98
CA GLU A 84 3.73 10.23 7.08
C GLU A 84 3.02 8.91 7.38
N GLY A 85 3.78 7.83 7.56
CA GLY A 85 3.24 6.50 7.86
C GLY A 85 2.74 5.69 6.65
N THR A 86 2.64 6.24 5.43
CA THR A 86 2.15 5.47 4.26
C THR A 86 3.05 4.30 3.91
N ILE A 87 4.36 4.54 3.76
CA ILE A 87 5.36 3.49 3.53
C ILE A 87 6.70 3.86 4.18
N LYS A 88 7.46 2.85 4.58
CA LYS A 88 8.85 3.04 4.99
C LYS A 88 9.76 3.09 3.76
N ILE A 89 10.10 4.29 3.30
CA ILE A 89 11.05 4.48 2.21
C ILE A 89 12.47 4.14 2.71
N PRO A 90 13.20 3.22 2.06
CA PRO A 90 14.59 2.95 2.42
C PRO A 90 15.45 4.20 2.28
N ALA A 91 16.23 4.55 3.31
CA ALA A 91 17.05 5.76 3.32
C ALA A 91 17.96 5.93 2.08
N PRO A 92 18.61 4.88 1.53
CA PRO A 92 19.42 5.02 0.32
C PRO A 92 18.60 5.34 -0.95
N LEU A 93 17.32 4.97 -0.98
CA LEU A 93 16.45 5.18 -2.14
C LEU A 93 15.78 6.55 -2.13
N ALA A 94 15.60 7.16 -0.95
CA ALA A 94 14.82 8.38 -0.77
C ALA A 94 15.21 9.54 -1.71
N PRO A 95 16.51 9.87 -1.93
CA PRO A 95 16.89 10.93 -2.86
C PRO A 95 16.50 10.64 -4.30
N SER A 96 16.72 9.39 -4.75
CA SER A 96 16.36 8.98 -6.11
C SER A 96 14.86 8.91 -6.31
N LEU A 97 14.10 8.52 -5.29
CA LEU A 97 12.64 8.51 -5.34
C LEU A 97 12.09 9.93 -5.44
N ALA A 98 12.59 10.87 -4.64
CA ALA A 98 12.18 12.27 -4.70
C ALA A 98 12.44 12.88 -6.09
N ALA A 99 13.60 12.59 -6.70
CA ALA A 99 13.89 13.01 -8.06
C ALA A 99 12.98 12.32 -9.09
N PHE A 100 12.75 11.02 -8.95
CA PHE A 100 11.89 10.24 -9.83
C PHE A 100 10.44 10.78 -9.84
N LEU A 101 9.86 11.10 -8.68
CA LEU A 101 8.50 11.65 -8.58
C LEU A 101 8.34 13.04 -9.19
N LYS A 102 9.42 13.81 -9.32
CA LYS A 102 9.40 15.12 -9.98
C LYS A 102 9.58 15.01 -11.49
N ASN A 103 10.07 13.87 -11.99
CA ASN A 103 10.26 13.62 -13.40
C ASN A 103 8.91 13.35 -14.10
N ASP A 104 8.66 14.01 -15.23
CA ASP A 104 7.46 13.77 -16.06
C ASP A 104 7.44 12.36 -16.68
N ALA A 105 8.60 11.68 -16.73
CA ALA A 105 8.68 10.28 -17.15
C ALA A 105 8.26 9.28 -16.07
N CYS A 106 7.97 9.71 -14.84
CA CYS A 106 7.44 8.83 -13.80
C CYS A 106 5.99 8.43 -14.15
N PRO A 107 5.72 7.13 -14.32
CA PRO A 107 4.44 6.67 -14.81
C PRO A 107 3.34 6.80 -13.75
N GLU A 108 2.14 7.13 -14.21
CA GLU A 108 0.93 6.85 -13.45
C GLU A 108 0.54 5.38 -13.61
N ILE A 109 -0.03 4.81 -12.55
CA ILE A 109 -0.46 3.41 -12.54
C ILE A 109 -1.96 3.40 -12.31
N THR A 110 -2.69 2.79 -13.25
CA THR A 110 -4.13 2.55 -13.13
C THR A 110 -4.41 1.06 -12.98
N VAL A 111 -5.65 0.70 -12.64
CA VAL A 111 -6.09 -0.71 -12.64
C VAL A 111 -5.76 -1.38 -13.97
N LYS A 112 -6.09 -0.73 -15.09
CA LYS A 112 -5.80 -1.26 -16.43
C LYS A 112 -4.31 -1.51 -16.66
N THR A 113 -3.44 -0.53 -16.37
CA THR A 113 -2.01 -0.69 -16.65
C THR A 113 -1.36 -1.73 -15.74
N LEU A 114 -1.84 -1.84 -14.50
CA LEU A 114 -1.32 -2.82 -13.56
C LEU A 114 -1.76 -4.25 -13.90
N LEU A 115 -3.01 -4.46 -14.33
CA LEU A 115 -3.52 -5.79 -14.75
C LEU A 115 -2.93 -6.24 -16.11
N ALA A 116 -2.84 -5.34 -17.09
CA ALA A 116 -2.23 -5.64 -18.39
C ALA A 116 -0.71 -5.82 -18.30
N GLY A 117 -0.10 -5.26 -17.26
CA GLY A 117 1.33 -5.21 -17.06
C GLY A 117 1.94 -3.92 -17.61
N GLN A 118 2.83 -3.32 -16.81
CA GLN A 118 3.48 -2.07 -17.12
C GLN A 118 4.99 -2.23 -17.07
N SER A 119 5.65 -1.77 -18.13
CA SER A 119 7.11 -1.82 -18.27
C SER A 119 7.69 -0.42 -18.17
N TYR A 120 8.76 -0.28 -17.41
CA TYR A 120 9.48 0.97 -17.23
C TYR A 120 10.97 0.77 -17.53
N GLN A 121 11.50 1.55 -18.50
CA GLN A 121 12.91 1.57 -18.86
C GLN A 121 13.61 2.70 -18.09
N ALA A 122 14.34 2.34 -17.06
CA ALA A 122 15.00 3.28 -16.17
C ALA A 122 16.33 3.78 -16.75
N ALA A 123 16.74 5.00 -16.40
CA ALA A 123 18.06 5.53 -16.72
C ALA A 123 19.16 4.86 -15.90
N ASN A 124 18.85 4.43 -14.68
CA ASN A 124 19.78 3.76 -13.76
C ASN A 124 19.03 2.82 -12.80
N ALA A 125 19.77 2.05 -12.00
CA ALA A 125 19.19 1.06 -11.10
C ALA A 125 18.34 1.69 -9.97
N TRP A 126 18.67 2.90 -9.53
CA TRP A 126 17.92 3.59 -8.49
C TRP A 126 16.53 3.98 -8.96
N GLU A 127 16.43 4.48 -10.19
CA GLU A 127 15.14 4.81 -10.81
C GLU A 127 14.29 3.55 -11.05
N MET A 128 14.91 2.43 -11.41
CA MET A 128 14.23 1.12 -11.48
C MET A 128 13.65 0.69 -10.11
N MET A 129 14.41 0.89 -9.03
CA MET A 129 13.96 0.59 -7.66
C MET A 129 12.85 1.55 -7.20
N SER A 130 12.90 2.82 -7.61
CA SER A 130 11.83 3.78 -7.35
C SER A 130 10.53 3.39 -8.05
N PHE A 131 10.60 2.98 -9.32
CA PHE A 131 9.44 2.45 -10.05
C PHE A 131 8.85 1.21 -9.36
N GLU A 132 9.71 0.27 -8.94
CA GLU A 132 9.25 -0.91 -8.20
C GLU A 132 8.52 -0.53 -6.90
N LEU A 133 9.01 0.45 -6.15
CA LEU A 133 8.37 0.88 -4.91
C LEU A 133 6.97 1.46 -5.18
N ILE A 134 6.83 2.36 -6.16
CA ILE A 134 5.52 2.93 -6.48
C ILE A 134 4.55 1.88 -7.03
N ALA A 135 5.05 0.85 -7.73
CA ALA A 135 4.24 -0.26 -8.21
C ALA A 135 3.72 -1.14 -7.06
N LYS A 136 4.51 -1.31 -5.99
CA LYS A 136 4.05 -1.99 -4.77
C LYS A 136 2.95 -1.19 -4.07
N VAL A 137 3.13 0.13 -3.96
CA VAL A 137 2.08 1.01 -3.40
C VAL A 137 0.80 0.95 -4.23
N ALA A 138 0.91 1.03 -5.56
CA ALA A 138 -0.24 0.89 -6.45
C ALA A 138 -0.93 -0.46 -6.28
N PHE A 139 -0.17 -1.52 -6.05
CA PHE A 139 -0.71 -2.85 -5.78
C PHE A 139 -1.40 -2.93 -4.41
N ASP A 140 -0.85 -2.34 -3.36
CA ASP A 140 -1.52 -2.26 -2.05
C ASP A 140 -2.86 -1.50 -2.15
N ASN A 141 -2.89 -0.42 -2.93
CA ASN A 141 -4.13 0.30 -3.23
C ASN A 141 -5.12 -0.55 -4.05
N LEU A 142 -4.63 -1.39 -4.98
CA LEU A 142 -5.46 -2.35 -5.71
C LEU A 142 -6.06 -3.39 -4.76
N LEU A 143 -5.29 -3.89 -3.80
CA LEU A 143 -5.79 -4.84 -2.79
C LEU A 143 -6.95 -4.22 -2.00
N GLU A 144 -6.80 -2.98 -1.57
CA GLU A 144 -7.88 -2.28 -0.86
C GLU A 144 -9.11 -2.09 -1.76
N LEU A 145 -8.92 -1.69 -3.01
CA LEU A 145 -10.00 -1.60 -3.99
C LEU A 145 -10.71 -2.95 -4.16
N THR A 146 -9.98 -4.06 -4.27
CA THR A 146 -10.58 -5.39 -4.39
C THR A 146 -11.40 -5.81 -3.17
N ARG A 147 -10.99 -5.40 -1.95
CA ARG A 147 -11.78 -5.62 -0.73
C ARG A 147 -13.10 -4.87 -0.81
N THR A 148 -13.07 -3.61 -1.22
CA THR A 148 -14.26 -2.78 -1.41
C THR A 148 -15.17 -3.33 -2.51
N VAL A 149 -14.61 -3.76 -3.64
CA VAL A 149 -15.37 -4.40 -4.74
C VAL A 149 -16.08 -5.66 -4.24
N GLY A 150 -15.43 -6.48 -3.41
CA GLY A 150 -16.03 -7.67 -2.81
C GLY A 150 -17.17 -7.40 -1.81
N GLN A 151 -17.33 -6.14 -1.39
CA GLN A 151 -18.37 -5.67 -0.49
C GLN A 151 -19.51 -4.93 -1.21
N LEU A 152 -19.38 -4.70 -2.53
CA LEU A 152 -20.46 -4.09 -3.31
C LEU A 152 -21.73 -4.95 -3.22
N ASP A 153 -22.89 -4.27 -3.25
CA ASP A 153 -24.23 -4.87 -3.10
C ASP A 153 -24.52 -5.54 -1.74
N ARG A 154 -23.70 -5.26 -0.72
CA ARG A 154 -23.95 -5.68 0.67
C ARG A 154 -24.22 -4.47 1.56
N ASP A 155 -25.27 -4.57 2.37
CA ASP A 155 -25.50 -3.61 3.45
C ASP A 155 -24.50 -3.87 4.58
N ILE A 156 -23.64 -2.89 4.85
CA ILE A 156 -22.68 -2.93 5.96
C ILE A 156 -23.12 -1.91 7.00
N TYR A 157 -23.43 -2.39 8.20
CA TYR A 157 -23.69 -1.53 9.36
C TYR A 157 -22.38 -1.05 9.97
N TYR A 158 -22.07 0.24 9.83
CA TYR A 158 -20.97 0.88 10.55
C TYR A 158 -21.45 1.30 11.94
N VAL A 159 -20.99 0.60 12.97
CA VAL A 159 -21.41 0.81 14.36
C VAL A 159 -20.65 1.97 15.05
N GLY A 160 -19.69 2.59 14.36
CA GLY A 160 -18.87 3.68 14.89
C GLY A 160 -17.84 3.21 15.92
N SER A 161 -16.67 3.87 15.96
CA SER A 161 -15.60 3.61 16.94
C SER A 161 -16.01 3.89 18.39
N ALA A 162 -17.10 4.64 18.60
CA ALA A 162 -17.66 4.92 19.92
C ALA A 162 -18.51 3.77 20.50
N SER A 163 -18.84 2.74 19.71
CA SER A 163 -19.60 1.58 20.21
C SER A 163 -18.79 0.67 21.15
N GLY A 164 -17.49 0.90 21.24
CA GLY A 164 -16.60 0.35 22.27
C GLY A 164 -16.01 1.41 23.21
N ALA A 165 -16.53 2.64 23.19
CA ALA A 165 -16.18 3.62 24.22
C ALA A 165 -16.66 3.06 25.55
N ASP A 166 -15.72 2.82 26.46
CA ASP A 166 -16.04 2.37 27.80
C ASP A 166 -16.70 3.54 28.57
N LEU A 167 -18.02 3.68 28.37
CA LEU A 167 -18.83 4.68 29.04
C LEU A 167 -18.72 4.53 30.56
N SER A 168 -18.40 3.33 31.06
CA SER A 168 -18.20 3.10 32.50
C SER A 168 -16.91 3.72 33.02
N ALA A 169 -15.84 3.76 32.21
CA ALA A 169 -14.61 4.49 32.54
C ALA A 169 -14.84 6.01 32.55
N PHE A 170 -15.62 6.53 31.60
CA PHE A 170 -15.99 7.94 31.55
C PHE A 170 -16.88 8.37 32.74
N GLU A 171 -17.86 7.53 33.12
CA GLU A 171 -18.72 7.77 34.28
C GLU A 171 -17.94 7.66 35.60
N ALA A 172 -16.96 6.76 35.71
CA ALA A 172 -16.11 6.63 36.88
C ALA A 172 -15.20 7.87 37.08
N ASP A 173 -14.62 8.40 36.01
CA ASP A 173 -13.84 9.65 36.07
C ASP A 173 -14.73 10.86 36.43
N ALA A 174 -15.94 10.95 35.85
CA ALA A 174 -16.89 12.02 36.18
C ALA A 174 -17.38 11.95 37.64
N ALA A 175 -17.54 10.74 38.21
CA ALA A 175 -17.88 10.56 39.61
C ALA A 175 -16.71 10.89 40.56
N ALA A 176 -15.46 10.68 40.12
CA ALA A 176 -14.26 11.04 40.88
C ALA A 176 -14.02 12.55 40.93
N GLU A 177 -14.47 13.30 39.92
CA GLU A 177 -14.40 14.78 39.88
C GLU A 177 -15.59 15.49 40.56
N ALA A 178 -16.60 14.75 41.04
CA ALA A 178 -17.72 15.35 41.76
C ALA A 178 -17.24 15.99 43.07
N PRO A 179 -17.47 17.30 43.32
CA PRO A 179 -17.01 17.97 44.52
C PRO A 179 -17.69 17.37 45.75
N VAL A 180 -16.88 16.88 46.70
CA VAL A 180 -17.33 16.40 48.00
C VAL A 180 -18.10 17.53 48.68
N ALA A 181 -19.41 17.35 48.86
CA ALA A 181 -20.25 18.28 49.59
C ALA A 181 -19.66 18.47 51.00
N GLN A 182 -19.14 19.68 51.27
CA GLN A 182 -18.76 20.06 52.63
C GLN A 182 -20.05 20.09 53.45
N SER A 183 -20.19 19.11 54.34
CA SER A 183 -21.22 19.07 55.37
C SER A 183 -21.07 20.33 56.24
N SER A 184 -21.97 21.29 56.05
CA SER A 184 -22.19 22.35 57.02
C SER A 184 -23.03 21.79 58.16
N ASP A 185 -22.37 21.09 59.09
CA ASP A 185 -22.98 20.84 60.39
C ASP A 185 -22.76 22.08 61.27
N ALA A 186 -23.82 22.88 61.33
CA ALA A 186 -24.03 23.86 62.38
C ALA A 186 -24.36 23.13 63.69
N ALA A 187 -23.64 23.44 64.77
CA ALA A 187 -24.12 23.17 66.13
C ALA A 187 -23.52 24.15 67.15
N ALA A 188 -24.41 25.00 67.67
CA ALA A 188 -24.43 25.72 68.96
C ALA A 188 -23.38 26.80 69.26
#